data_AF-A0A2N5DTG2-F1
#
_entry.id   AF-A0A2N5DTG2-F1
#
_cell.length_a   1.000
_cell.length_b   1.000
_cell.length_c   1.000
_cell.angle_alpha   90.00
_cell.angle_beta   90.00
_cell.angle_gamma   90.00
#
_symmetry.space_group_name_H-M   'P 1'
#
loop_
_entity.id
_entity.type
_entity.pdbx_description
1 polymer ?
#
loop_
_entity_poly.entity_id
_entity_poly.type
_entity_poly.pdbx_seq_one_letter_code
_entity_poly.pdbx_strand_id
1 'polypeptide(L)'
;MSTNLLAYMKMLRFSEGTLNHPLTTNGGYDVIVTGVDGKPEVFTDYSDHPFAGGRPAKVFNRKGERSSASGAYQQLYRYWPAYKKQLGLRDFSPASQDLLCIQLLRERKAMDDIEAGRITSAIQKCSNIWASLPGAGYGQREHDVNRLLKVYQDFGGKLVA
;
A
#
# COMPACT_ATOMS: atom_id res chain seq x y z
N MET A 1 -10.37 -2.93 -14.59
CA MET A 1 -9.37 -1.91 -14.24
C MET A 1 -8.52 -1.66 -15.48
N SER A 2 -8.11 -0.42 -15.74
CA SER A 2 -7.21 -0.14 -16.87
C SER A 2 -5.81 -0.72 -16.61
N THR A 3 -5.02 -0.87 -17.68
CA THR A 3 -3.62 -1.28 -17.57
C THR A 3 -2.82 -0.31 -16.70
N ASN A 4 -3.09 1.00 -16.82
CA ASN A 4 -2.40 2.02 -16.03
C ASN A 4 -2.74 1.91 -14.54
N LEU A 5 -4.01 1.69 -14.19
CA LEU A 5 -4.39 1.49 -12.79
C LEU A 5 -3.75 0.24 -12.19
N LEU A 6 -3.78 -0.88 -12.92
CA LEU A 6 -3.15 -2.12 -12.47
C LEU A 6 -1.63 -1.96 -12.29
N ALA A 7 -0.96 -1.29 -13.22
CA ALA A 7 0.47 -1.02 -13.12
C ALA A 7 0.80 -0.10 -11.93
N TYR A 8 -0.03 0.92 -11.68
CA TYR A 8 0.14 1.82 -10.53
C TYR A 8 -0.04 1.08 -9.20
N MET A 9 -1.06 0.24 -9.07
CA MET A 9 -1.28 -0.57 -7.86
C MET A 9 -0.13 -1.57 -7.61
N LYS A 10 0.42 -2.19 -8.67
CA LYS A 10 1.63 -3.04 -8.53
C LYS A 10 2.87 -2.24 -8.15
N MET A 11 3.04 -1.03 -8.71
CA MET A 11 4.11 -0.12 -8.31
C MET A 11 3.98 0.30 -6.84
N LEU A 12 2.78 0.56 -6.33
CA LEU A 12 2.56 0.82 -4.90
C LEU A 12 3.01 -0.37 -4.03
N ARG A 13 2.63 -1.59 -4.40
CA ARG A 13 3.04 -2.81 -3.69
C ARG A 13 4.55 -3.01 -3.69
N PHE A 14 5.20 -2.71 -4.81
CA PHE A 14 6.66 -2.67 -4.88
C PHE A 14 7.24 -1.62 -3.93
N SER A 15 6.68 -0.40 -3.95
CA SER A 15 7.15 0.74 -3.15
C SER A 15 7.07 0.46 -1.65
N GLU A 16 5.94 -0.08 -1.21
CA GLU A 16 5.70 -0.50 0.19
C GLU A 16 6.49 -1.76 0.59
N GLY A 17 7.25 -2.36 -0.34
CA GLY A 17 8.09 -3.53 -0.08
C GLY A 17 7.30 -4.83 0.11
N THR A 18 6.01 -4.85 -0.23
CA THR A 18 5.14 -6.02 -0.02
C THR A 18 5.23 -7.00 -1.19
N LEU A 19 5.31 -6.49 -2.43
CA LEU A 19 5.30 -7.33 -3.64
C LEU A 19 6.47 -8.31 -3.70
N ASN A 20 7.65 -7.88 -3.24
CA ASN A 20 8.88 -8.65 -3.27
C ASN A 20 9.29 -9.14 -1.87
N HIS A 21 8.36 -9.15 -0.91
CA HIS A 21 8.64 -9.55 0.46
C HIS A 21 9.01 -11.05 0.50
N PRO A 22 10.10 -11.46 1.18
CA PRO A 22 10.62 -12.84 1.08
C PRO A 22 9.67 -13.91 1.65
N LEU A 23 8.76 -13.52 2.54
CA LEU A 23 7.79 -14.44 3.13
C LEU A 23 6.42 -14.44 2.44
N THR A 24 6.17 -13.54 1.49
CA THR A 24 4.85 -13.50 0.87
C THR A 24 4.61 -14.75 0.03
N THR A 25 3.43 -15.32 0.17
CA THR A 25 2.93 -16.38 -0.73
C THR A 25 1.75 -15.91 -1.57
N ASN A 26 1.34 -14.64 -1.38
CA ASN A 26 0.21 -14.03 -2.05
C ASN A 26 0.54 -12.64 -2.60
N GLY A 27 1.74 -12.48 -3.20
CA GLY A 27 2.17 -11.26 -3.87
C GLY A 27 2.18 -9.99 -3.00
N GLY A 28 2.25 -10.11 -1.68
CA GLY A 28 2.28 -9.00 -0.74
C GLY A 28 0.96 -8.75 0.00
N TYR A 29 -0.14 -9.39 -0.40
CA TYR A 29 -1.44 -9.21 0.26
C TYR A 29 -1.49 -9.73 1.70
N ASP A 30 -0.51 -10.53 2.12
CA ASP A 30 -0.33 -11.13 3.44
C ASP A 30 0.69 -10.41 4.32
N VAL A 31 1.39 -9.37 3.84
CA VAL A 31 2.56 -8.82 4.54
C VAL A 31 2.16 -7.94 5.71
N ILE A 32 2.78 -8.15 6.88
CA ILE A 32 2.72 -7.24 8.02
C ILE A 32 4.03 -6.46 8.10
N VAL A 33 3.94 -5.17 8.42
CA VAL A 33 5.11 -4.29 8.62
C VAL A 33 6.15 -4.93 9.54
N THR A 34 7.42 -4.85 9.14
CA THR A 34 8.54 -5.34 9.96
C THR A 34 8.85 -4.32 11.06
N GLY A 35 8.93 -4.80 12.30
CA GLY A 35 9.27 -3.96 13.45
C GLY A 35 10.77 -3.75 13.60
N VAL A 36 11.17 -3.04 14.66
CA VAL A 36 12.58 -2.85 15.05
C VAL A 36 13.29 -4.14 15.43
N ASP A 37 12.54 -5.21 15.69
CA ASP A 37 13.06 -6.56 15.93
C ASP A 37 13.60 -7.22 14.65
N GLY A 38 13.34 -6.62 13.47
CA GLY A 38 13.79 -7.13 12.17
C GLY A 38 13.12 -8.43 11.76
N LYS A 39 12.03 -8.83 12.43
CA LYS A 39 11.34 -10.10 12.15
C LYS A 39 10.25 -9.88 11.11
N PRO A 40 10.44 -10.32 9.86
CA PRO A 40 9.40 -10.25 8.84
C PRO A 40 8.20 -11.12 9.26
N GLU A 41 7.00 -10.70 8.89
CA GLU A 41 5.77 -11.39 9.26
C GLU A 41 4.76 -11.34 8.12
N VAL A 42 4.03 -12.46 7.95
CA VAL A 42 2.86 -12.56 7.07
C VAL A 42 1.69 -13.14 7.85
N PHE A 43 0.46 -12.79 7.45
CA PHE A 43 -0.76 -13.39 7.98
C PHE A 43 -1.41 -14.34 6.98
N THR A 44 -2.11 -15.36 7.48
CA THR A 44 -2.76 -16.38 6.66
C THR A 44 -4.29 -16.32 6.72
N ASP A 45 -4.85 -15.64 7.72
CA ASP A 45 -6.28 -15.42 7.85
C ASP A 45 -6.68 -14.05 7.31
N TYR A 46 -7.48 -14.06 6.25
CA TYR A 46 -8.01 -12.87 5.59
C TYR A 46 -9.40 -12.46 6.10
N SER A 47 -9.98 -13.16 7.09
CA SER A 47 -11.33 -12.87 7.61
C SER A 47 -11.48 -11.43 8.11
N ASP A 48 -10.39 -10.83 8.59
CA ASP A 48 -10.30 -9.43 8.94
C ASP A 48 -8.86 -8.89 8.86
N HIS A 49 -8.67 -7.61 9.12
CA HIS A 49 -7.34 -7.04 9.27
C HIS A 49 -6.60 -7.76 10.42
N PRO A 50 -5.31 -8.14 10.29
CA PRO A 50 -4.63 -9.01 11.25
C PRO A 50 -4.50 -8.42 12.68
N PHE A 51 -4.76 -7.12 12.84
CA PHE A 51 -4.80 -6.42 14.13
C PHE A 51 -6.22 -6.22 14.72
N ALA A 52 -7.27 -6.66 14.01
CA ALA A 52 -8.66 -6.52 14.46
C ALA A 52 -8.96 -7.30 15.75
N GLY A 53 -8.25 -8.41 16.00
CA GLY A 53 -8.35 -9.19 17.24
C GLY A 53 -7.64 -8.59 18.46
N GLY A 54 -7.18 -7.33 18.39
CA GLY A 54 -6.63 -6.62 19.55
C GLY A 54 -5.15 -6.92 19.85
N ARG A 55 -4.42 -7.62 18.96
CA ARG A 55 -2.97 -7.78 19.11
C ARG A 55 -2.26 -6.42 19.04
N PRO A 56 -1.15 -6.22 19.76
CA PRO A 56 -0.44 -4.94 19.76
C PRO A 56 0.26 -4.68 18.42
N ALA A 57 0.18 -3.43 17.95
CA ALA A 57 0.92 -2.91 16.80
C ALA A 57 2.45 -3.04 16.99
N LYS A 58 3.17 -3.26 15.89
CA LYS A 58 4.62 -3.44 15.84
C LYS A 58 5.35 -2.14 16.13
N VAL A 59 6.33 -2.16 17.02
CA VAL A 59 7.23 -0.99 17.22
C VAL A 59 8.14 -0.91 16.00
N PHE A 60 8.16 0.21 15.29
CA PHE A 60 8.91 0.35 14.02
C PHE A 60 10.08 1.34 14.10
N ASN A 61 10.26 2.05 15.22
CA ASN A 61 11.45 2.87 15.44
C ASN A 61 11.92 2.90 16.91
N ARG A 62 13.11 3.45 17.13
CA ARG A 62 13.74 3.57 18.47
C ARG A 62 12.96 4.48 19.44
N LYS A 63 12.06 5.33 18.95
CA LYS A 63 11.20 6.20 19.77
C LYS A 63 9.98 5.46 20.33
N GLY A 64 9.77 4.19 19.94
CA GLY A 64 8.64 3.39 20.40
C GLY A 64 7.35 3.59 19.60
N GLU A 65 7.41 4.28 18.46
CA GLU A 65 6.24 4.45 17.59
C GLU A 65 5.80 3.10 17.03
N ARG A 66 4.48 2.95 16.86
CA ARG A 66 3.86 1.67 16.50
C ARG A 66 3.11 1.75 15.18
N SER A 67 3.18 0.68 14.40
CA SER A 67 2.47 0.52 13.14
C SER A 67 1.70 -0.80 13.10
N SER A 68 0.52 -0.75 12.52
CA SER A 68 -0.34 -1.91 12.22
C SER A 68 -0.42 -2.17 10.72
N ALA A 69 0.44 -1.53 9.93
CA ALA A 69 0.46 -1.62 8.48
C ALA A 69 0.49 -3.07 8.02
N SER A 70 -0.53 -3.44 7.23
CA SER A 70 -0.75 -4.81 6.77
C SER A 70 -1.29 -4.86 5.35
N GLY A 71 -1.02 -5.97 4.68
CA GLY A 71 -1.46 -6.24 3.33
C GLY A 71 -0.65 -5.50 2.26
N ALA A 72 -1.10 -5.67 1.02
CA ALA A 72 -0.38 -5.26 -0.19
C ALA A 72 -0.07 -3.76 -0.22
N TYR A 73 -0.96 -2.96 0.37
CA TYR A 73 -0.89 -1.50 0.42
C TYR A 73 -0.62 -0.97 1.82
N GLN A 74 -0.14 -1.82 2.75
CA GLN A 74 0.27 -1.46 4.12
C GLN A 74 -0.79 -0.64 4.88
N GLN A 75 -2.04 -1.07 4.79
CA GLN A 75 -3.18 -0.39 5.41
C GLN A 75 -3.07 -0.41 6.93
N LEU A 76 -3.36 0.73 7.57
CA LEU A 76 -3.38 0.84 9.02
C LEU A 76 -4.72 0.40 9.59
N TYR A 77 -4.69 -0.40 10.65
CA TYR A 77 -5.90 -0.86 11.34
C TYR A 77 -6.80 0.30 11.78
N ARG A 78 -6.23 1.44 12.19
CA ARG A 78 -7.00 2.62 12.63
C ARG A 78 -8.05 3.07 11.61
N TYR A 79 -7.78 2.92 10.31
CA TYR A 79 -8.68 3.34 9.24
C TYR A 79 -9.56 2.20 8.72
N TRP A 80 -9.11 0.96 8.90
CA TRP A 80 -9.77 -0.21 8.34
C TRP A 80 -11.26 -0.35 8.71
N PRO A 81 -11.71 -0.24 9.97
CA PRO A 81 -13.12 -0.37 10.32
C PRO A 81 -14.03 0.63 9.59
N ALA A 82 -13.56 1.87 9.41
CA ALA A 82 -14.32 2.91 8.71
C ALA A 82 -14.52 2.55 7.23
N TYR A 83 -13.45 2.16 6.54
CA TYR A 83 -13.53 1.76 5.14
C TYR A 83 -14.25 0.43 4.94
N LYS A 84 -14.06 -0.55 5.84
CA LYS A 84 -14.80 -1.82 5.84
C LYS A 84 -16.30 -1.55 5.82
N LYS A 85 -16.77 -0.64 6.68
CA LYS A 85 -18.17 -0.20 6.72
C LYS A 85 -18.58 0.59 5.48
N GLN A 86 -17.81 1.61 5.10
CA GLN A 86 -18.12 2.51 3.98
C GLN A 86 -18.25 1.77 2.64
N LEU A 87 -17.39 0.79 2.41
CA LEU A 87 -17.32 0.05 1.15
C LEU A 87 -18.06 -1.30 1.20
N GLY A 88 -18.64 -1.66 2.36
CA GLY A 88 -19.33 -2.94 2.54
C GLY A 88 -18.40 -4.16 2.41
N LEU A 89 -17.14 -4.03 2.83
CA LEU A 89 -16.14 -5.10 2.73
C LEU A 89 -16.41 -6.16 3.80
N ARG A 90 -16.39 -7.43 3.40
CA ARG A 90 -16.70 -8.55 4.31
C ARG A 90 -15.46 -9.05 5.05
N ASP A 91 -14.30 -8.85 4.46
CA ASP A 91 -13.03 -9.46 4.86
C ASP A 91 -11.87 -8.52 4.52
N PHE A 92 -10.63 -8.96 4.77
CA PHE A 92 -9.40 -8.28 4.36
C PHE A 92 -8.70 -8.99 3.18
N SER A 93 -9.47 -9.72 2.35
CA SER A 93 -8.98 -10.44 1.17
C SER A 93 -8.27 -9.52 0.16
N PRO A 94 -7.50 -10.07 -0.81
CA PRO A 94 -6.90 -9.28 -1.88
C PRO A 94 -7.89 -8.33 -2.58
N ALA A 95 -9.11 -8.79 -2.86
CA ALA A 95 -10.14 -7.98 -3.48
C ALA A 95 -10.57 -6.81 -2.58
N SER A 96 -10.76 -7.04 -1.29
CA SER A 96 -11.09 -5.98 -0.32
C SER A 96 -9.96 -4.96 -0.15
N GLN A 97 -8.70 -5.41 -0.16
CA GLN A 97 -7.53 -4.54 -0.13
C GLN A 97 -7.42 -3.68 -1.41
N ASP A 98 -7.68 -4.26 -2.58
CA ASP A 98 -7.70 -3.55 -3.86
C ASP A 98 -8.81 -2.49 -3.90
N LEU A 99 -10.01 -2.83 -3.45
CA LEU A 99 -11.14 -1.89 -3.38
C LEU A 99 -10.83 -0.70 -2.46
N LEU A 100 -10.21 -0.96 -1.31
CA LEU A 100 -9.74 0.09 -0.41
C LEU A 100 -8.65 0.95 -1.06
N CYS A 101 -7.66 0.36 -1.72
CA CYS A 101 -6.65 1.11 -2.46
C CYS A 101 -7.29 2.05 -3.49
N ILE A 102 -8.20 1.54 -4.32
CA ILE A 102 -8.91 2.34 -5.33
C ILE A 102 -9.72 3.46 -4.69
N GLN A 103 -10.37 3.21 -3.55
CA GLN A 103 -11.09 4.25 -2.82
C GLN A 103 -10.15 5.38 -2.37
N LEU A 104 -8.99 5.05 -1.80
CA LEU A 104 -7.99 6.05 -1.41
C LEU A 104 -7.48 6.84 -2.61
N LEU A 105 -7.24 6.19 -3.76
CA LEU A 105 -6.83 6.86 -4.99
C LEU A 105 -7.89 7.86 -5.50
N ARG A 106 -9.18 7.53 -5.36
CA ARG A 106 -10.29 8.45 -5.66
C ARG A 106 -10.30 9.65 -4.72
N GLU A 107 -10.17 9.42 -3.41
CA GLU A 107 -10.16 10.48 -2.41
C GLU A 107 -8.96 11.43 -2.56
N ARG A 108 -7.83 10.91 -3.04
CA ARG A 108 -6.65 11.70 -3.42
C ARG A 108 -6.74 12.36 -4.80
N LYS A 109 -7.85 12.17 -5.53
CA LYS A 109 -8.05 12.67 -6.90
C LYS A 109 -6.91 12.27 -7.86
N ALA A 110 -6.39 11.06 -7.68
CA ALA A 110 -5.28 10.52 -8.45
C ALA A 110 -5.73 9.69 -9.66
N MET A 111 -6.98 9.23 -9.69
CA MET A 111 -7.50 8.35 -10.75
C MET A 111 -7.31 8.93 -12.16
N ASP A 112 -7.71 10.19 -12.38
CA ASP A 112 -7.60 10.82 -13.70
C ASP A 112 -6.15 10.99 -14.17
N ASP A 113 -5.21 11.16 -13.24
CA ASP A 113 -3.79 11.22 -13.55
C ASP A 113 -3.23 9.85 -13.89
N ILE A 114 -3.63 8.82 -13.13
CA ILE A 114 -3.23 7.44 -13.39
C ILE A 114 -3.73 7.01 -14.77
N GLU A 115 -5.02 7.23 -15.07
CA GLU A 115 -5.59 6.85 -16.35
C GLU A 115 -4.91 7.58 -17.52
N ALA A 116 -4.56 8.85 -17.34
CA ALA A 116 -3.85 9.63 -18.34
C ALA A 116 -2.32 9.41 -18.39
N GLY A 117 -1.76 8.55 -17.53
CA GLY A 117 -0.32 8.29 -17.47
C GLY A 117 0.52 9.42 -16.84
N ARG A 118 -0.10 10.38 -16.13
CA ARG A 118 0.56 11.46 -15.38
C ARG A 118 1.05 10.98 -14.00
N ILE A 119 1.87 9.94 -13.98
CA ILE A 119 2.17 9.17 -12.77
C ILE A 119 2.93 9.95 -11.69
N THR A 120 3.82 10.89 -12.06
CA THR A 120 4.48 11.75 -11.08
C THR A 120 3.47 12.58 -10.27
N SER A 121 2.41 13.10 -10.93
CA SER A 121 1.35 13.84 -10.24
C SER A 121 0.51 12.94 -9.35
N ALA A 122 0.19 11.72 -9.81
CA ALA A 122 -0.52 10.72 -9.00
C ALA A 122 0.27 10.35 -7.73
N ILE A 123 1.59 10.14 -7.85
CA ILE A 123 2.49 9.85 -6.72
C ILE A 123 2.45 11.00 -5.70
N GLN A 124 2.63 12.24 -6.15
CA GLN A 124 2.58 13.43 -5.29
C GLN A 124 1.24 13.57 -4.57
N LYS A 125 0.12 13.33 -5.27
CA LYS A 125 -1.21 13.34 -4.66
C LYS A 125 -1.36 12.28 -3.58
N CYS A 126 -0.65 11.15 -3.70
CA CYS A 126 -0.78 10.00 -2.82
C CYS A 126 0.26 9.93 -1.68
N SER A 127 1.26 10.82 -1.65
CA SER A 127 2.41 10.71 -0.75
C SER A 127 2.04 10.75 0.74
N ASN A 128 0.95 11.43 1.11
CA ASN A 128 0.48 11.49 2.49
C ASN A 128 -0.29 10.23 2.95
N ILE A 129 -0.48 9.24 2.08
CA ILE A 129 -1.15 7.97 2.41
C ILE A 129 -0.12 6.85 2.55
N TRP A 130 0.86 6.79 1.65
CA TRP A 130 1.88 5.75 1.59
C TRP A 130 3.26 6.34 1.87
N ALA A 131 3.84 5.93 3.01
CA ALA A 131 5.07 6.52 3.51
C ALA A 131 6.30 6.18 2.64
N SER A 132 6.21 5.15 1.79
CA SER A 132 7.29 4.79 0.86
C SER A 132 7.38 5.69 -0.37
N LEU A 133 6.33 6.48 -0.65
CA LEU A 133 6.30 7.38 -1.80
C LEU A 133 7.14 8.64 -1.55
N PRO A 134 7.76 9.23 -2.59
CA PRO A 134 8.49 10.47 -2.45
C PRO A 134 7.58 11.64 -2.06
N GLY A 135 8.08 12.50 -1.18
CA GLY A 135 7.34 13.65 -0.64
C GLY A 135 6.32 13.28 0.43
N ALA A 136 6.46 12.11 1.06
CA ALA A 136 5.58 11.66 2.13
C ALA A 136 5.94 12.32 3.47
N GLY A 137 7.22 12.68 3.65
CA GLY A 137 7.67 13.50 4.79
C GLY A 137 7.69 12.75 6.14
N TYR A 138 7.53 11.42 6.13
CA TYR A 138 7.55 10.59 7.34
C TYR A 138 8.96 10.34 7.91
N GLY A 139 10.01 10.88 7.28
CA GLY A 139 11.40 10.61 7.66
C GLY A 139 11.83 9.15 7.43
N GLN A 140 11.05 8.40 6.65
CA GLN A 140 11.37 7.06 6.19
C GLN A 140 12.13 7.13 4.85
N ARG A 141 12.73 6.02 4.41
CA ARG A 141 13.45 5.95 3.13
C ARG A 141 12.44 6.00 1.98
N GLU A 142 12.30 7.17 1.37
CA GLU A 142 11.47 7.36 0.18
C GLU A 142 12.16 6.76 -1.07
N HIS A 143 11.38 6.21 -1.99
CA HIS A 143 11.92 5.78 -3.29
C HIS A 143 12.22 6.97 -4.20
N ASP A 144 13.27 6.84 -5.02
CA ASP A 144 13.49 7.74 -6.14
C ASP A 144 12.31 7.67 -7.13
N VAL A 145 11.79 8.82 -7.55
CA VAL A 145 10.61 8.86 -8.44
C VAL A 145 10.87 8.17 -9.77
N ASN A 146 12.09 8.26 -10.33
CA ASN A 146 12.40 7.60 -11.59
C ASN A 146 12.42 6.08 -11.44
N ARG A 147 12.83 5.58 -10.26
CA ARG A 147 12.72 4.15 -9.95
C ARG A 147 11.27 3.69 -9.96
N LEU A 148 10.35 4.45 -9.37
CA LEU A 148 8.92 4.13 -9.36
C LEU A 148 8.30 4.19 -10.77
N LEU A 149 8.65 5.20 -11.57
CA LEU A 149 8.20 5.30 -12.97
C LEU A 149 8.66 4.11 -13.81
N LYS A 150 9.92 3.67 -13.64
CA LYS A 150 10.42 2.47 -14.32
C LYS A 150 9.65 1.23 -13.93
N VAL A 151 9.44 1.01 -12.63
CA VAL A 151 8.66 -0.14 -12.13
C VAL A 151 7.22 -0.11 -12.65
N TYR A 152 6.60 1.07 -12.70
CA TYR A 152 5.28 1.24 -13.30
C TYR A 152 5.25 0.82 -14.79
N GLN A 153 6.26 1.22 -15.57
CA GLN A 153 6.37 0.81 -16.97
C GLN A 153 6.67 -0.69 -17.13
N ASP A 154 7.51 -1.27 -16.26
CA ASP A 154 7.81 -2.70 -16.22
C ASP A 154 6.54 -3.54 -15.98
N PHE A 155 5.54 -2.98 -15.28
CA PHE A 155 4.20 -3.58 -15.11
C PHE A 155 3.21 -3.27 -16.24
N GLY A 156 3.67 -2.68 -17.34
CA GLY A 156 2.88 -2.39 -18.54
C GLY A 156 2.18 -1.03 -18.54
N GLY A 157 2.43 -0.20 -17.52
CA GLY A 157 1.90 1.15 -17.45
C GLY A 157 2.46 2.05 -18.55
N LYS A 158 1.61 2.91 -19.11
CA LYS A 158 2.02 3.89 -20.12
C LYS A 158 2.06 5.28 -19.48
N LEU A 159 3.16 5.99 -19.70
CA LEU A 159 3.26 7.40 -19.34
C LEU A 159 2.53 8.24 -20.39
N VAL A 160 2.09 9.43 -19.98
CA VAL A 160 1.64 10.45 -20.94
C VAL A 160 2.77 10.70 -21.95
N ALA A 161 2.41 10.85 -23.23
CA ALA A 161 3.34 11.17 -24.31
C ALA A 161 3.84 12.61 -24.20
#